data_AF-A0A7S0I5P8-F1
#
_entry.id   AF-A0A7S0I5P8-F1
#
_cell.length_a   1.000
_cell.length_b   1.000
_cell.length_c   1.000
_cell.angle_alpha   90.00
_cell.angle_beta   90.00
_cell.angle_gamma   90.00
#
_symmetry.space_group_name_H-M   'P 1'
#
loop_
_entity.id
_entity.type
_entity.pdbx_description
1 polymer ?
#
loop_
_entity_poly.entity_id
_entity_poly.type
_entity_poly.pdbx_seq_one_letter_code
_entity_poly.pdbx_strand_id
1 'polypeptide(L)'
;AVIALLATRKLVTAMRGRRPETLSVQQRAVAVGELRRLVPAPRPRELGGERIGTDTYERFLSVVEWQPERAAPMLEADLVWRARVKPRACRPEHMPKACAQSGWQVLMVSAASAAPPAEPPPSSQPSAGSSSRWHRFDRLPSLRLLSRSQVARPLHPPHYKPRNVQWRYTKHGLPITLIEVRSWFPERAGKEETAVHTAYMMEHYIRRMQQQQGGRVTRACLLLDMRGFRPATLPYVRICIEILRRHYPGRLGAACFYHVPPYFIPVWKLIRPLLDEEIMNKVHFLPSSVKDTDEAIAWCNHQDVPAS
;
A
#
# COMPACT_ATOMS: atom_id res chain seq x y z
N ALA A 1 21.11 -35.22 -9.11
CA ALA A 1 21.10 -33.75 -9.30
C ALA A 1 20.68 -33.34 -10.72
N VAL A 2 21.36 -33.80 -11.78
CA VAL A 2 21.08 -33.40 -13.17
C VAL A 2 19.67 -33.79 -13.65
N ILE A 3 19.20 -35.02 -13.36
CA ILE A 3 17.87 -35.49 -13.75
C ILE A 3 16.75 -34.64 -13.10
N ALA A 4 16.89 -34.32 -11.81
CA ALA A 4 15.96 -33.45 -11.10
C ALA A 4 15.92 -32.04 -11.71
N LEU A 5 17.09 -31.47 -12.04
CA LEU A 5 17.19 -30.16 -12.70
C LEU A 5 16.52 -30.14 -14.08
N LEU A 6 16.69 -31.19 -14.88
CA LEU A 6 16.05 -31.33 -16.18
C LEU A 6 14.52 -31.45 -16.05
N ALA A 7 14.04 -32.18 -15.05
CA ALA A 7 12.61 -32.27 -14.75
C ALA A 7 12.01 -30.92 -14.32
N THR A 8 12.72 -30.17 -13.47
CA THR A 8 12.35 -28.80 -13.06
C THR A 8 12.26 -27.87 -14.27
N ARG A 9 13.28 -27.87 -15.14
CA ARG A 9 13.28 -27.05 -16.36
C ARG A 9 12.16 -27.42 -17.33
N LYS A 10 11.89 -28.72 -17.51
CA LYS A 10 10.76 -29.19 -18.34
C LYS A 10 9.43 -28.69 -17.78
N LEU A 11 9.24 -28.74 -16.46
CA LEU A 11 8.01 -28.26 -15.81
C LEU A 11 7.84 -26.75 -15.95
N VAL A 12 8.90 -25.96 -15.73
CA VAL A 12 8.88 -24.50 -15.94
C VAL A 12 8.58 -24.16 -17.41
N THR A 13 9.15 -24.91 -18.35
CA THR A 13 8.86 -24.74 -19.78
C THR A 13 7.39 -25.05 -20.10
N ALA A 14 6.82 -26.09 -19.49
CA ALA A 14 5.41 -26.47 -19.65
C ALA A 14 4.42 -25.49 -19.01
N MET A 15 4.89 -24.57 -18.15
CA MET A 15 4.07 -23.50 -17.58
C MET A 15 3.94 -22.28 -18.51
N ARG A 16 4.74 -22.17 -19.58
CA ARG A 16 4.70 -21.02 -20.50
C ARG A 16 3.31 -20.86 -21.13
N GLY A 17 2.78 -19.64 -21.08
CA GLY A 17 1.46 -19.30 -21.65
C GLY A 17 0.25 -19.73 -20.81
N ARG A 18 0.45 -20.30 -19.61
CA ARG A 18 -0.66 -20.56 -18.67
C ARG A 18 -1.00 -19.30 -17.88
N ARG A 19 -2.30 -19.12 -17.61
CA ARG A 19 -2.75 -18.03 -16.72
C ARG A 19 -2.26 -18.30 -15.28
N PRO A 20 -1.74 -17.29 -14.56
CA PRO A 20 -1.23 -17.42 -13.19
C PRO A 20 -2.17 -18.13 -12.20
N GLU A 21 -3.47 -17.94 -12.38
CA GLU A 21 -4.55 -18.50 -11.56
C GLU A 21 -4.70 -20.02 -11.70
N THR A 22 -4.22 -20.60 -12.81
CA THR A 22 -4.35 -22.04 -13.11
C THR A 22 -3.17 -22.87 -12.60
N LEU A 23 -2.14 -22.22 -12.05
CA LEU A 23 -0.94 -22.89 -11.56
C LEU A 23 -1.15 -23.49 -10.16
N SER A 24 -0.79 -24.76 -10.00
CA SER A 24 -0.83 -25.44 -8.71
C SER A 24 0.22 -24.86 -7.73
N VAL A 25 0.01 -25.07 -6.43
CA VAL A 25 0.97 -24.67 -5.38
C VAL A 25 2.36 -25.26 -5.65
N GLN A 26 2.43 -26.50 -6.12
CA GLN A 26 3.70 -27.16 -6.45
C GLN A 26 4.40 -26.52 -7.65
N GLN A 27 3.66 -26.16 -8.71
CA GLN A 27 4.22 -25.46 -9.87
C GLN A 27 4.78 -24.10 -9.49
N ARG A 28 4.05 -23.35 -8.65
CA ARG A 28 4.51 -22.06 -8.10
C ARG A 28 5.78 -22.22 -7.27
N ALA A 29 5.84 -23.22 -6.39
CA ALA A 29 7.02 -23.52 -5.60
C ALA A 29 8.24 -23.87 -6.46
N VAL A 30 8.04 -24.60 -7.56
CA VAL A 30 9.09 -24.92 -8.54
C VAL A 30 9.62 -23.66 -9.22
N ALA A 31 8.75 -22.77 -9.68
CA ALA A 31 9.15 -21.51 -10.30
C ALA A 31 9.92 -20.60 -9.32
N VAL A 32 9.49 -20.54 -8.05
CA VAL A 32 10.20 -19.82 -6.99
C VAL A 32 11.59 -20.42 -6.76
N GLY A 33 11.69 -21.74 -6.68
CA GLY A 33 12.96 -22.45 -6.54
C GLY A 33 13.93 -22.12 -7.68
N GLU A 34 13.45 -22.12 -8.91
CA GLU A 34 14.28 -21.82 -10.08
C GLU A 34 14.68 -20.34 -10.14
N LEU A 35 13.78 -19.42 -9.83
CA LEU A 35 14.14 -17.99 -9.74
C LEU A 35 15.17 -17.73 -8.63
N ARG A 36 15.05 -18.41 -7.47
CA ARG A 36 16.04 -18.31 -6.39
C ARG A 36 17.40 -18.89 -6.80
N ARG A 37 17.43 -19.87 -7.70
CA ARG A 37 18.68 -20.40 -8.29
C ARG A 37 19.31 -19.40 -9.26
N LEU A 38 18.50 -18.73 -10.07
CA LEU A 38 18.96 -17.70 -11.02
C LEU A 38 19.44 -16.44 -10.29
N VAL A 39 18.71 -16.02 -9.25
CA VAL A 39 18.98 -14.81 -8.47
C VAL A 39 18.96 -15.15 -6.97
N PRO A 40 20.12 -15.58 -6.43
CA PRO A 40 20.26 -15.88 -5.01
C PRO A 40 20.00 -14.65 -4.14
N ALA A 41 19.39 -14.86 -2.97
CA ALA A 41 19.14 -13.78 -2.03
C ALA A 41 20.48 -13.23 -1.47
N PRO A 42 20.74 -11.91 -1.54
CA PRO A 42 21.90 -11.29 -0.90
C PRO A 42 21.86 -11.44 0.63
N ARG A 43 23.01 -11.27 1.30
CA ARG A 43 23.02 -11.29 2.76
C ARG A 43 22.28 -10.05 3.28
N PRO A 44 21.55 -10.14 4.41
CA PRO A 44 20.72 -9.02 4.88
C PRO A 44 21.50 -7.71 5.10
N ARG A 45 22.77 -7.80 5.52
CA ARG A 45 23.66 -6.65 5.70
C ARG A 45 23.88 -5.83 4.43
N GLU A 46 23.85 -6.48 3.26
CA GLU A 46 24.03 -5.84 1.95
C GLU A 46 22.80 -4.98 1.59
N LEU A 47 21.64 -5.31 2.14
CA LEU A 47 20.36 -4.64 1.91
C LEU A 47 19.90 -3.79 3.11
N GLY A 48 20.83 -3.33 3.95
CA GLY A 48 20.50 -2.51 5.12
C GLY A 48 19.68 -3.25 6.19
N GLY A 49 19.85 -4.57 6.31
CA GLY A 49 19.14 -5.45 7.25
C GLY A 49 17.89 -6.11 6.68
N GLU A 50 17.49 -5.81 5.43
CA GLU A 50 16.36 -6.46 4.78
C GLU A 50 16.63 -7.93 4.47
N ARG A 51 15.67 -8.81 4.81
CA ARG A 51 15.68 -10.23 4.41
C ARG A 51 14.76 -10.43 3.22
N ILE A 52 15.30 -11.02 2.15
CA ILE A 52 14.52 -11.39 0.96
C ILE A 52 13.85 -12.75 1.18
N GLY A 53 12.54 -12.73 1.37
CA GLY A 53 11.70 -13.91 1.58
C GLY A 53 11.12 -14.48 0.28
N THR A 54 10.48 -15.65 0.40
CA THR A 54 9.71 -16.31 -0.69
C THR A 54 8.68 -15.36 -1.31
N ASP A 55 8.04 -14.52 -0.50
CA ASP A 55 7.05 -13.54 -0.93
C ASP A 55 7.59 -12.48 -1.91
N THR A 56 8.91 -12.24 -1.90
CA THR A 56 9.53 -11.37 -2.90
C THR A 56 9.62 -12.08 -4.24
N TYR A 57 10.09 -13.33 -4.26
CA TYR A 57 10.17 -14.13 -5.48
C TYR A 57 8.79 -14.31 -6.13
N GLU A 58 7.77 -14.64 -5.33
CA GLU A 58 6.39 -14.79 -5.82
C GLU A 58 5.85 -13.52 -6.48
N ARG A 59 6.12 -12.33 -5.92
CA ARG A 59 5.67 -11.05 -6.50
C ARG A 59 6.33 -10.73 -7.84
N PHE A 60 7.61 -11.04 -8.00
CA PHE A 60 8.29 -10.83 -9.28
C PHE A 60 7.79 -11.83 -10.32
N LEU A 61 7.56 -13.08 -9.93
CA LEU A 61 6.97 -14.11 -10.79
C LEU A 61 5.53 -13.76 -11.19
N SER A 62 4.73 -13.20 -10.29
CA SER A 62 3.30 -12.93 -10.56
C SER A 62 3.08 -11.95 -11.71
N VAL A 63 4.01 -11.02 -11.94
CA VAL A 63 3.91 -10.00 -13.00
C VAL A 63 4.54 -10.41 -14.33
N VAL A 64 5.14 -11.61 -14.40
CA VAL A 64 5.72 -12.17 -15.63
C VAL A 64 5.20 -13.58 -15.94
N GLU A 65 3.95 -13.84 -15.55
CA GLU A 65 3.27 -15.10 -15.82
C GLU A 65 4.03 -16.32 -15.26
N TRP A 66 4.67 -16.14 -14.11
CA TRP A 66 5.44 -17.17 -13.41
C TRP A 66 6.61 -17.74 -14.22
N GLN A 67 7.22 -16.93 -15.09
CA GLN A 67 8.41 -17.29 -15.87
C GLN A 67 9.71 -16.81 -15.16
N PRO A 68 10.51 -17.71 -14.55
CA PRO A 68 11.71 -17.33 -13.80
C PRO A 68 12.74 -16.53 -14.61
N GLU A 69 12.93 -16.87 -15.88
CA GLU A 69 13.90 -16.24 -16.76
C GLU A 69 13.54 -14.79 -17.09
N ARG A 70 12.24 -14.48 -17.12
CA ARG A 70 11.74 -13.10 -17.29
C ARG A 70 11.81 -12.31 -15.98
N ALA A 71 11.56 -12.98 -14.85
CA ALA A 71 11.61 -12.35 -13.52
C ALA A 71 13.05 -12.05 -13.08
N ALA A 72 14.03 -12.87 -13.47
CA ALA A 72 15.42 -12.77 -13.04
C ALA A 72 16.04 -11.38 -13.25
N PRO A 73 16.07 -10.80 -14.47
CA PRO A 73 16.66 -9.46 -14.67
C PRO A 73 15.90 -8.35 -13.91
N MET A 74 14.58 -8.50 -13.72
CA MET A 74 13.78 -7.54 -12.95
C MET A 74 14.16 -7.59 -11.47
N LEU A 75 14.26 -8.79 -10.90
CA LEU A 75 14.63 -8.98 -9.50
C LEU A 75 16.08 -8.58 -9.24
N GLU A 76 17.00 -8.88 -10.16
CA GLU A 76 18.40 -8.46 -10.06
C GLU A 76 18.52 -6.93 -10.02
N ALA A 77 17.83 -6.23 -10.94
CA ALA A 77 17.79 -4.77 -10.94
C ALA A 77 17.17 -4.20 -9.64
N ASP A 78 16.14 -4.84 -9.08
CA ASP A 78 15.58 -4.47 -7.79
C ASP A 78 16.58 -4.64 -6.65
N LEU A 79 17.29 -5.76 -6.59
CA LEU A 79 18.27 -6.03 -5.53
C LEU A 79 19.45 -5.06 -5.57
N VAL A 80 19.95 -4.72 -6.77
CA VAL A 80 20.98 -3.68 -6.95
C VAL A 80 20.48 -2.33 -6.44
N TRP A 81 19.26 -1.96 -6.80
CA TRP A 81 18.66 -0.71 -6.34
C TRP A 81 18.43 -0.71 -4.82
N ARG A 82 17.96 -1.82 -4.23
CA ARG A 82 17.77 -1.97 -2.77
C ARG A 82 19.08 -1.91 -2.01
N ALA A 83 20.17 -2.47 -2.54
CA ALA A 83 21.49 -2.38 -1.95
C ALA A 83 21.99 -0.92 -1.89
N ARG A 84 21.65 -0.11 -2.91
CA ARG A 84 22.00 1.31 -2.99
C ARG A 84 21.10 2.18 -2.10
N VAL A 85 19.78 2.09 -2.27
CA VAL A 85 18.80 2.99 -1.64
C VAL A 85 18.47 2.58 -0.21
N LYS A 86 18.52 1.29 0.09
CA LYS A 86 18.17 0.68 1.39
C LYS A 86 16.84 1.20 1.95
N PRO A 87 15.70 1.01 1.24
CA PRO A 87 14.41 1.62 1.61
C PRO A 87 13.97 1.41 3.07
N ARG A 88 14.23 0.22 3.63
CA ARG A 88 13.90 -0.08 5.04
C ARG A 88 14.76 0.66 6.06
N ALA A 89 15.97 1.04 5.66
CA ALA A 89 16.89 1.83 6.47
C ALA A 89 16.64 3.34 6.32
N CYS A 90 15.85 3.78 5.32
CA CYS A 90 15.50 5.18 5.17
C CYS A 90 14.80 5.75 6.42
N ARG A 91 15.11 7.02 6.72
CA ARG A 91 14.56 7.81 7.83
C ARG A 91 14.20 9.19 7.30
N PRO A 92 13.23 9.90 7.92
CA PRO A 92 12.80 11.24 7.50
C PRO A 92 13.95 12.22 7.22
N GLU A 93 15.03 12.14 7.98
CA GLU A 93 16.25 12.95 7.82
C GLU A 93 16.97 12.76 6.48
N HIS A 94 16.78 11.62 5.80
CA HIS A 94 17.34 11.37 4.47
C HIS A 94 16.50 12.00 3.34
N MET A 95 15.25 12.38 3.62
CA MET A 95 14.32 13.01 2.67
C MET A 95 13.51 14.13 3.36
N PRO A 96 14.20 15.15 3.91
CA PRO A 96 13.57 16.14 4.77
C PRO A 96 12.55 17.00 4.04
N LYS A 97 12.76 17.33 2.77
CA LYS A 97 11.87 18.18 1.98
C LYS A 97 10.60 17.44 1.57
N ALA A 98 10.69 16.15 1.29
CA ALA A 98 9.53 15.31 0.98
C ALA A 98 8.74 14.99 2.26
N CYS A 99 9.41 14.64 3.35
CA CYS A 99 8.78 14.34 4.64
C CYS A 99 8.24 15.57 5.38
N ALA A 100 8.62 16.79 4.99
CA ALA A 100 8.03 18.04 5.48
C ALA A 100 6.69 18.38 4.79
N GLN A 101 6.15 17.51 3.94
CA GLN A 101 4.91 17.74 3.21
C GLN A 101 3.81 16.80 3.69
N SER A 102 2.57 17.30 3.72
CA SER A 102 1.39 16.48 4.03
C SER A 102 0.82 15.76 2.81
N GLY A 103 1.56 15.69 1.70
CA GLY A 103 1.09 15.11 0.46
C GLY A 103 0.87 13.60 0.53
N TRP A 104 1.58 12.90 1.41
CA TRP A 104 1.44 11.46 1.62
C TRP A 104 1.16 11.19 3.10
N GLN A 105 -0.03 10.69 3.41
CA GLN A 105 -0.51 10.53 4.77
C GLN A 105 -0.87 9.09 5.06
N VAL A 106 -0.42 8.62 6.23
CA VAL A 106 -0.91 7.37 6.80
C VAL A 106 -2.05 7.68 7.74
N LEU A 107 -3.24 7.19 7.38
CA LEU A 107 -4.46 7.45 8.13
C LEU A 107 -4.48 6.65 9.44
N MET A 108 -4.78 7.35 10.52
CA MET A 108 -4.89 6.82 11.87
C MET A 108 -6.19 7.31 12.51
N VAL A 109 -6.81 6.48 13.34
CA VAL A 109 -7.96 6.86 14.17
C VAL A 109 -7.61 6.62 15.63
N SER A 110 -8.11 7.48 16.52
CA SER A 110 -7.99 7.24 17.97
C SER A 110 -8.62 5.89 18.32
N ALA A 111 -7.96 5.09 19.17
CA ALA A 111 -8.48 3.81 19.61
C ALA A 111 -9.83 3.94 20.34
N ALA A 112 -10.13 5.09 20.94
CA ALA A 112 -11.44 5.39 21.53
C ALA A 112 -12.56 5.62 20.50
N SER A 113 -12.20 5.89 19.24
CA SER A 113 -13.13 6.14 18.13
C SER A 113 -13.15 5.00 17.10
N ALA A 114 -12.32 3.98 17.27
CA ALA A 114 -12.35 2.80 16.42
C ALA A 114 -13.57 1.96 16.83
N ALA A 115 -14.60 1.93 15.97
CA ALA A 115 -15.70 1.00 16.14
C ALA A 115 -15.14 -0.43 16.30
N PRO A 116 -15.62 -1.24 17.24
CA PRO A 116 -15.21 -2.63 17.33
C PRO A 116 -15.51 -3.34 16.00
N PRO A 117 -14.69 -4.32 15.59
CA PRO A 117 -15.04 -5.16 14.44
C PRO A 117 -16.44 -5.73 14.69
N ALA A 118 -17.32 -5.62 13.69
CA ALA A 118 -18.70 -6.07 13.80
C ALA A 118 -18.71 -7.55 14.21
N GLU A 119 -19.11 -7.83 15.45
CA GLU A 119 -19.46 -9.19 15.86
C GLU A 119 -20.68 -9.63 15.05
N PRO A 120 -20.73 -10.89 14.60
CA PRO A 120 -21.93 -11.42 13.95
C PRO A 120 -23.12 -11.28 14.93
N PRO A 121 -24.32 -10.95 14.44
CA PRO A 121 -25.46 -10.69 15.31
C PRO A 121 -25.76 -11.92 16.16
N PRO A 122 -25.91 -11.77 17.49
CA PRO A 122 -26.30 -12.88 18.34
C PRO A 122 -27.73 -13.33 17.97
N SER A 123 -27.89 -14.64 17.81
CA SER A 123 -29.17 -15.30 17.64
C SER A 123 -30.14 -14.89 18.76
N SER A 124 -31.29 -14.38 18.35
CA SER A 124 -32.39 -13.92 19.19
C SER A 124 -32.92 -15.00 20.14
N GLN A 125 -32.98 -14.70 21.44
CA GLN A 125 -34.07 -15.10 22.33
C GLN A 125 -34.33 -14.03 23.41
N PRO A 126 -35.58 -13.87 23.90
CA PRO A 126 -36.01 -12.71 24.68
C PRO A 126 -36.00 -12.97 26.18
N SER A 127 -35.74 -11.94 26.99
CA SER A 127 -36.21 -11.89 28.38
C SER A 127 -36.30 -10.44 28.87
N ALA A 128 -37.15 -10.28 29.88
CA ALA A 128 -37.92 -9.09 30.18
C ALA A 128 -37.24 -8.07 31.10
N GLY A 129 -37.67 -6.82 30.95
CA GLY A 129 -38.12 -5.93 32.03
C GLY A 129 -37.11 -5.51 33.10
N SER A 130 -36.82 -4.20 33.16
CA SER A 130 -37.26 -3.36 34.29
C SER A 130 -36.77 -1.92 34.12
N SER A 131 -37.66 -1.00 34.47
CA SER A 131 -37.50 0.45 34.44
C SER A 131 -36.60 0.93 35.58
N SER A 132 -35.81 1.99 35.36
CA SER A 132 -35.89 3.16 36.25
C SER A 132 -35.20 4.39 35.67
N ARG A 133 -35.88 5.50 35.90
CA ARG A 133 -35.66 6.87 35.45
C ARG A 133 -35.10 7.65 36.64
N TRP A 134 -34.00 8.38 36.45
CA TRP A 134 -33.60 9.46 37.36
C TRP A 134 -33.17 10.70 36.56
N HIS A 135 -33.72 11.85 36.95
CA HIS A 135 -33.50 13.15 36.34
C HIS A 135 -32.31 13.88 36.99
N ARG A 136 -31.45 14.45 36.13
CA ARG A 136 -30.90 15.83 36.12
C ARG A 136 -30.33 16.44 37.42
N PHE A 137 -29.05 16.88 37.38
CA PHE A 137 -28.62 18.20 37.87
C PHE A 137 -27.30 18.69 37.19
N ASP A 138 -27.42 19.84 36.51
CA ASP A 138 -26.54 21.02 36.34
C ASP A 138 -25.02 20.96 35.99
N ARG A 139 -24.71 21.42 34.76
CA ARG A 139 -23.96 22.67 34.39
C ARG A 139 -23.13 23.31 35.53
N LEU A 140 -21.83 23.66 35.46
CA LEU A 140 -20.89 24.27 34.47
C LEU A 140 -19.48 24.36 35.16
N PRO A 141 -18.42 25.00 34.61
CA PRO A 141 -17.93 25.09 33.23
C PRO A 141 -16.50 24.50 33.10
N SER A 142 -16.14 24.16 31.86
CA SER A 142 -14.85 23.64 31.46
C SER A 142 -13.70 24.64 31.72
N LEU A 143 -12.80 24.27 32.63
CA LEU A 143 -11.47 24.84 32.73
C LEU A 143 -10.74 24.59 31.41
N ARG A 144 -10.63 25.65 30.60
CA ARG A 144 -9.72 25.70 29.45
C ARG A 144 -8.30 25.61 29.99
N LEU A 145 -7.75 24.39 30.05
CA LEU A 145 -6.32 24.21 30.24
C LEU A 145 -5.62 24.85 29.04
N LEU A 146 -4.91 25.94 29.33
CA LEU A 146 -4.07 26.67 28.41
C LEU A 146 -3.08 25.70 27.75
N SER A 147 -3.20 25.61 26.43
CA SER A 147 -2.18 25.30 25.43
C SER A 147 -0.85 24.80 26.00
N ARG A 148 -0.72 23.48 26.15
CA ARG A 148 0.59 22.84 25.98
C ARG A 148 1.02 23.13 24.56
N SER A 149 2.13 23.86 24.40
CA SER A 149 2.83 24.08 23.15
C SER A 149 2.71 22.83 22.27
N GLN A 150 1.89 22.91 21.22
CA GLN A 150 1.76 21.83 20.25
C GLN A 150 3.11 21.73 19.56
N VAL A 151 3.98 20.85 20.05
CA VAL A 151 5.10 20.35 19.25
C VAL A 151 4.50 19.91 17.93
N ALA A 152 4.85 20.60 16.85
CA ALA A 152 4.31 20.33 15.52
C ALA A 152 4.43 18.83 15.27
N ARG A 153 3.29 18.16 15.04
CA ARG A 153 3.30 16.72 14.80
C ARG A 153 4.12 16.45 13.54
N PRO A 154 5.00 15.45 13.54
CA PRO A 154 5.74 15.08 12.34
C PRO A 154 4.74 14.71 11.24
N LEU A 155 4.95 15.27 10.04
CA LEU A 155 4.08 15.04 8.88
C LEU A 155 4.34 13.67 8.22
N HIS A 156 5.52 13.11 8.45
CA HIS A 156 5.84 11.74 8.02
C HIS A 156 5.14 10.71 8.92
N PRO A 157 4.79 9.53 8.38
CA PRO A 157 4.26 8.45 9.19
C PRO A 157 5.26 8.00 10.26
N PRO A 158 4.80 7.69 11.49
CA PRO A 158 5.69 7.18 12.53
C PRO A 158 6.14 5.76 12.18
N HIS A 159 7.42 5.47 12.42
CA HIS A 159 8.01 4.15 12.12
C HIS A 159 7.33 3.00 12.88
N TYR A 160 6.83 3.28 14.08
CA TYR A 160 6.06 2.38 14.91
C TYR A 160 4.67 2.95 15.12
N LYS A 161 3.68 2.06 15.25
CA LYS A 161 2.31 2.45 15.56
C LYS A 161 2.27 3.16 16.92
N PRO A 162 1.79 4.41 16.99
CA PRO A 162 1.66 5.11 18.27
C PRO A 162 0.71 4.38 19.23
N ARG A 163 0.86 4.63 20.54
CA ARG A 163 -0.10 4.15 21.54
C ARG A 163 -1.47 4.80 21.31
N ASN A 164 -2.55 4.05 21.55
CA ASN A 164 -3.94 4.51 21.47
C ASN A 164 -4.41 5.03 20.11
N VAL A 165 -3.77 4.61 19.02
CA VAL A 165 -4.29 4.81 17.66
C VAL A 165 -4.46 3.48 16.96
N GLN A 166 -5.25 3.45 15.90
CA GLN A 166 -5.38 2.33 14.98
C GLN A 166 -5.05 2.83 13.57
N TRP A 167 -4.26 2.05 12.83
CA TRP A 167 -4.10 2.27 11.40
C TRP A 167 -5.41 2.00 10.69
N ARG A 168 -5.68 2.74 9.61
CA ARG A 168 -6.86 2.51 8.78
C ARG A 168 -6.59 1.45 7.72
N TYR A 169 -7.59 0.58 7.55
CA TYR A 169 -7.61 -0.51 6.58
C TYR A 169 -8.93 -0.50 5.82
N THR A 170 -8.95 -1.11 4.64
CA THR A 170 -10.21 -1.51 4.00
C THR A 170 -10.82 -2.67 4.78
N LYS A 171 -12.06 -3.05 4.47
CA LYS A 171 -12.75 -4.21 5.08
C LYS A 171 -11.98 -5.52 4.90
N HIS A 172 -11.16 -5.62 3.86
CA HIS A 172 -10.32 -6.78 3.58
C HIS A 172 -8.89 -6.68 4.17
N GLY A 173 -8.63 -5.67 5.02
CA GLY A 173 -7.35 -5.52 5.71
C GLY A 173 -6.24 -4.85 4.88
N LEU A 174 -6.54 -4.28 3.71
CA LEU A 174 -5.54 -3.54 2.92
C LEU A 174 -5.18 -2.25 3.66
N PRO A 175 -3.89 -1.98 3.93
CA PRO A 175 -3.49 -0.72 4.52
C PRO A 175 -3.81 0.43 3.58
N ILE A 176 -4.42 1.48 4.12
CA ILE A 176 -4.80 2.67 3.37
C ILE A 176 -3.71 3.73 3.48
N THR A 177 -3.37 4.34 2.35
CA THR A 177 -2.49 5.53 2.28
C THR A 177 -3.22 6.61 1.49
N LEU A 178 -3.33 7.80 2.07
CA LEU A 178 -3.91 8.97 1.42
C LEU A 178 -2.80 9.76 0.73
N ILE A 179 -3.02 10.09 -0.53
CA ILE A 179 -2.22 11.02 -1.31
C ILE A 179 -3.05 12.28 -1.50
N GLU A 180 -2.74 13.33 -0.73
CA GLU A 180 -3.41 14.61 -0.80
C GLU A 180 -2.67 15.54 -1.76
N VAL A 181 -3.17 15.64 -2.99
CA VAL A 181 -2.42 16.26 -4.10
C VAL A 181 -2.15 17.74 -3.87
N ARG A 182 -3.10 18.50 -3.27
CA ARG A 182 -2.90 19.91 -2.93
C ARG A 182 -1.71 20.18 -1.99
N SER A 183 -1.34 19.17 -1.20
CA SER A 183 -0.27 19.24 -0.20
C SER A 183 1.01 18.56 -0.67
N TRP A 184 1.07 18.13 -1.94
CA TRP A 184 2.21 17.46 -2.54
C TRP A 184 2.95 18.40 -3.51
N PHE A 185 4.15 18.81 -3.10
CA PHE A 185 5.08 19.70 -3.79
C PHE A 185 6.40 18.99 -4.10
N PRO A 186 6.38 17.95 -4.96
CA PRO A 186 7.58 17.15 -5.25
C PRO A 186 8.70 17.96 -5.92
N GLU A 187 8.37 19.08 -6.57
CA GLU A 187 9.35 20.03 -7.12
C GLU A 187 10.27 20.64 -6.05
N ARG A 188 9.78 20.80 -4.82
CA ARG A 188 10.61 21.28 -3.70
C ARG A 188 11.60 20.23 -3.24
N ALA A 189 11.22 18.96 -3.28
CA ALA A 189 12.07 17.83 -2.90
C ALA A 189 13.08 17.48 -4.01
N GLY A 190 12.66 17.56 -5.27
CA GLY A 190 13.45 17.11 -6.40
C GLY A 190 13.22 15.63 -6.73
N LYS A 191 13.76 15.20 -7.88
CA LYS A 191 13.45 13.89 -8.48
C LYS A 191 13.98 12.72 -7.64
N GLU A 192 15.21 12.81 -7.18
CA GLU A 192 15.87 11.77 -6.39
C GLU A 192 15.19 11.58 -5.03
N GLU A 193 14.96 12.67 -4.30
CA GLU A 193 14.29 12.63 -3.00
C GLU A 193 12.84 12.13 -3.14
N THR A 194 12.14 12.49 -4.21
CA THR A 194 10.81 11.94 -4.52
C THR A 194 10.85 10.42 -4.70
N ALA A 195 11.83 9.90 -5.45
CA ALA A 195 11.98 8.46 -5.67
C ALA A 195 12.24 7.69 -4.35
N VAL A 196 13.14 8.21 -3.50
CA VAL A 196 13.43 7.65 -2.18
C VAL A 196 12.21 7.75 -1.26
N HIS A 197 11.49 8.87 -1.29
CA HIS A 197 10.27 9.06 -0.50
C HIS A 197 9.15 8.11 -0.92
N THR A 198 8.95 7.85 -2.21
CA THR A 198 8.00 6.83 -2.70
C THR A 198 8.33 5.46 -2.12
N ALA A 199 9.60 5.05 -2.17
CA ALA A 199 10.05 3.79 -1.59
C ALA A 199 9.83 3.73 -0.08
N TYR A 200 10.16 4.80 0.63
CA TYR A 200 9.92 4.93 2.07
C TYR A 200 8.44 4.77 2.44
N MET A 201 7.55 5.41 1.69
CA MET A 201 6.10 5.28 1.89
C MET A 201 5.62 3.85 1.62
N MET A 202 6.18 3.17 0.62
CA MET A 202 5.88 1.77 0.34
C MET A 202 6.34 0.83 1.46
N GLU A 203 7.53 1.03 2.04
CA GLU A 203 7.97 0.23 3.19
C GLU A 203 7.07 0.46 4.42
N HIS A 204 6.59 1.69 4.62
CA HIS A 204 5.58 2.00 5.65
C HIS A 204 4.26 1.28 5.42
N TYR A 205 3.82 1.19 4.18
CA TYR A 205 2.65 0.41 3.81
C TYR A 205 2.87 -1.10 4.07
N ILE A 206 4.01 -1.66 3.67
CA ILE A 206 4.36 -3.08 3.90
C ILE A 206 4.38 -3.42 5.38
N ARG A 207 4.92 -2.54 6.23
CA ARG A 207 4.93 -2.74 7.70
C ARG A 207 3.54 -2.82 8.33
N ARG A 208 2.52 -2.23 7.69
CA ARG A 208 1.14 -2.21 8.20
C ARG A 208 0.31 -3.37 7.71
N MET A 209 0.81 -4.22 6.81
CA MET A 209 0.05 -5.37 6.32
C MET A 209 -0.39 -6.27 7.47
N GLN A 210 -1.71 -6.47 7.58
CA GLN A 210 -2.28 -7.37 8.58
C GLN A 210 -2.15 -8.83 8.15
N GLN A 211 -1.99 -9.71 9.14
CA GLN A 211 -2.26 -11.13 8.99
C GLN A 211 -3.75 -11.32 9.23
N GLN A 212 -4.49 -11.79 8.23
CA GLN A 212 -5.94 -12.06 8.34
C GLN A 212 -6.16 -13.58 8.43
N GLN A 213 -7.31 -13.99 8.99
CA GLN A 213 -7.68 -15.41 9.05
C GLN A 213 -7.90 -15.92 7.61
N GLY A 214 -6.95 -16.69 7.09
CA GLY A 214 -6.99 -17.22 5.72
C GLY A 214 -5.87 -16.73 4.79
N GLY A 215 -5.03 -15.77 5.20
CA GLY A 215 -3.87 -15.35 4.40
C GLY A 215 -3.23 -14.03 4.83
N ARG A 216 -2.04 -13.77 4.27
CA ARG A 216 -1.31 -12.51 4.46
C ARG A 216 -1.78 -11.49 3.43
N VAL A 217 -2.25 -10.32 3.88
CA VAL A 217 -2.55 -9.20 2.97
C VAL A 217 -1.24 -8.74 2.33
N THR A 218 -1.19 -8.67 1.00
CA THR A 218 0.03 -8.30 0.25
C THR A 218 -0.13 -7.02 -0.57
N ARG A 219 -1.36 -6.46 -0.63
CA ARG A 219 -1.77 -5.33 -1.50
C ARG A 219 -2.24 -4.09 -0.71
N ALA A 220 -2.15 -2.92 -1.35
CA ALA A 220 -2.41 -1.59 -0.79
C ALA A 220 -3.66 -0.98 -1.37
N CYS A 221 -4.33 -0.14 -0.59
CA CYS A 221 -5.30 0.81 -1.12
C CYS A 221 -4.68 2.22 -1.07
N LEU A 222 -4.58 2.86 -2.23
CA LEU A 222 -4.17 4.25 -2.38
C LEU A 222 -5.42 5.09 -2.62
N LEU A 223 -5.65 6.09 -1.77
CA LEU A 223 -6.68 7.10 -1.98
C LEU A 223 -5.99 8.36 -2.49
N LEU A 224 -6.46 8.92 -3.60
CA LEU A 224 -5.89 10.11 -4.22
C LEU A 224 -6.94 11.22 -4.20
N ASP A 225 -6.76 12.19 -3.31
CA ASP A 225 -7.55 13.41 -3.30
C ASP A 225 -6.97 14.37 -4.33
N MET A 226 -7.66 14.48 -5.46
CA MET A 226 -7.17 15.21 -6.63
C MET A 226 -7.40 16.72 -6.56
N ARG A 227 -7.92 17.24 -5.46
CA ARG A 227 -8.05 18.69 -5.26
C ARG A 227 -6.67 19.35 -5.33
N GLY A 228 -6.61 20.47 -6.06
CA GLY A 228 -5.35 21.18 -6.27
C GLY A 228 -4.36 20.42 -7.16
N PHE A 229 -4.81 19.48 -8.00
CA PHE A 229 -3.94 18.84 -8.98
C PHE A 229 -3.30 19.86 -9.92
N ARG A 230 -1.98 19.74 -10.08
CA ARG A 230 -1.14 20.62 -10.91
C ARG A 230 -0.48 19.78 -12.00
N PRO A 231 -0.74 20.01 -13.29
CA PRO A 231 -0.09 19.25 -14.37
C PRO A 231 1.45 19.27 -14.32
N ALA A 232 2.03 20.33 -13.75
CA ALA A 232 3.48 20.45 -13.54
C ALA A 232 4.09 19.34 -12.66
N THR A 233 3.29 18.63 -11.85
CA THR A 233 3.79 17.50 -11.04
C THR A 233 3.89 16.19 -11.82
N LEU A 234 3.41 16.14 -13.08
CA LEU A 234 3.38 14.92 -13.90
C LEU A 234 4.75 14.22 -14.04
N PRO A 235 5.89 14.92 -14.23
CA PRO A 235 7.21 14.26 -14.25
C PRO A 235 7.54 13.49 -12.96
N TYR A 236 7.05 13.96 -11.81
CA TYR A 236 7.24 13.31 -10.51
C TYR A 236 6.27 12.15 -10.33
N VAL A 237 5.03 12.25 -10.84
CA VAL A 237 4.11 11.11 -10.90
C VAL A 237 4.71 9.97 -11.70
N ARG A 238 5.38 10.26 -12.82
CA ARG A 238 6.10 9.24 -13.61
C ARG A 238 7.20 8.55 -12.80
N ILE A 239 7.97 9.29 -12.00
CA ILE A 239 8.98 8.73 -11.10
C ILE A 239 8.34 7.78 -10.08
N CYS A 240 7.23 8.20 -9.44
CA CYS A 240 6.51 7.35 -8.50
C CYS A 240 6.04 6.04 -9.16
N ILE A 241 5.42 6.12 -10.34
CA ILE A 241 4.98 4.94 -11.11
C ILE A 241 6.17 4.04 -11.43
N GLU A 242 7.30 4.59 -11.86
CA GLU A 242 8.49 3.82 -12.20
C GLU A 242 9.04 3.05 -10.99
N ILE A 243 9.12 3.70 -9.83
CA ILE A 243 9.55 3.06 -8.58
C ILE A 243 8.59 1.92 -8.19
N LEU A 244 7.28 2.15 -8.27
CA LEU A 244 6.29 1.14 -7.94
C LEU A 244 6.38 -0.07 -8.88
N ARG A 245 6.47 0.16 -10.19
CA ARG A 245 6.54 -0.91 -11.21
C ARG A 245 7.82 -1.73 -11.09
N ARG A 246 8.98 -1.09 -10.92
CA ARG A 246 10.28 -1.79 -10.88
C ARG A 246 10.57 -2.48 -9.55
N HIS A 247 10.21 -1.86 -8.43
CA HIS A 247 10.69 -2.26 -7.10
C HIS A 247 9.60 -2.82 -6.17
N TYR A 248 8.34 -2.58 -6.52
CA TYR A 248 7.18 -3.00 -5.74
C TYR A 248 6.09 -3.68 -6.59
N PRO A 249 6.46 -4.64 -7.48
CA PRO A 249 5.47 -5.32 -8.32
C PRO A 249 4.42 -6.05 -7.47
N GLY A 250 3.18 -6.07 -7.98
CA GLY A 250 2.05 -6.74 -7.35
C GLY A 250 1.51 -6.10 -6.07
N ARG A 251 1.98 -4.90 -5.67
CA ARG A 251 1.58 -4.27 -4.39
C ARG A 251 0.30 -3.43 -4.46
N LEU A 252 -0.17 -3.03 -5.64
CA LEU A 252 -1.40 -2.24 -5.75
C LEU A 252 -2.62 -3.16 -5.69
N GLY A 253 -3.54 -2.89 -4.77
CA GLY A 253 -4.86 -3.53 -4.68
C GLY A 253 -5.96 -2.63 -5.26
N ALA A 254 -5.96 -1.35 -4.88
CA ALA A 254 -6.81 -0.32 -5.49
C ALA A 254 -6.13 1.06 -5.47
N ALA A 255 -6.40 1.87 -6.50
CA ALA A 255 -6.09 3.29 -6.58
C ALA A 255 -7.38 4.08 -6.83
N CYS A 256 -7.90 4.74 -5.81
CA CYS A 256 -9.19 5.44 -5.84
C CYS A 256 -8.98 6.94 -5.90
N PHE A 257 -9.38 7.55 -7.01
CA PHE A 257 -9.28 8.99 -7.27
C PHE A 257 -10.62 9.64 -6.95
N TYR A 258 -10.64 10.64 -6.08
CA TYR A 258 -11.83 11.42 -5.74
C TYR A 258 -11.53 12.91 -5.84
N HIS A 259 -12.59 13.71 -5.98
CA HIS A 259 -12.51 15.14 -6.34
C HIS A 259 -11.67 15.41 -7.60
N VAL A 260 -11.81 14.55 -8.61
CA VAL A 260 -11.02 14.63 -9.83
C VAL A 260 -11.44 15.85 -10.65
N PRO A 261 -10.53 16.81 -10.90
CA PRO A 261 -10.91 17.97 -11.68
C PRO A 261 -11.17 17.58 -13.14
N PRO A 262 -12.15 18.19 -13.83
CA PRO A 262 -12.46 17.85 -15.22
C PRO A 262 -11.25 17.90 -16.17
N TYR A 263 -10.33 18.85 -15.94
CA TYR A 263 -9.09 18.99 -16.72
C TYR A 263 -8.06 17.87 -16.48
N PHE A 264 -8.29 16.95 -15.53
CA PHE A 264 -7.45 15.75 -15.36
C PHE A 264 -7.67 14.73 -16.48
N ILE A 265 -8.83 14.71 -17.13
CA ILE A 265 -9.16 13.75 -18.21
C ILE A 265 -8.10 13.71 -19.32
N PRO A 266 -7.68 14.84 -19.94
CA PRO A 266 -6.60 14.81 -20.93
C PRO A 266 -5.26 14.35 -20.34
N VAL A 267 -4.96 14.69 -19.09
CA VAL A 267 -3.73 14.25 -18.41
C VAL A 267 -3.74 12.74 -18.17
N TRP A 268 -4.88 12.17 -17.81
CA TRP A 268 -5.05 10.73 -17.64
C TRP A 268 -4.73 9.95 -18.93
N LYS A 269 -5.06 10.51 -20.11
CA LYS A 269 -4.68 9.90 -21.40
C LYS A 269 -3.17 9.81 -21.60
N LEU A 270 -2.38 10.67 -20.94
CA LEU A 270 -0.91 10.64 -20.95
C LEU A 270 -0.32 9.70 -19.89
N ILE A 271 -1.05 9.46 -18.80
CA ILE A 271 -0.62 8.57 -17.71
C ILE A 271 -0.95 7.11 -18.03
N ARG A 272 -2.13 6.85 -18.61
CA ARG A 272 -2.64 5.50 -18.91
C ARG A 272 -1.64 4.60 -19.64
N PRO A 273 -0.89 5.04 -20.67
CA PRO A 273 0.09 4.20 -21.35
C PRO A 273 1.26 3.73 -20.46
N LEU A 274 1.47 4.38 -19.31
CA LEU A 274 2.50 4.01 -18.33
C LEU A 274 2.01 2.97 -17.33
N LEU A 275 0.73 2.59 -17.39
CA LEU A 275 0.10 1.62 -16.49
C LEU A 275 -0.22 0.36 -17.30
N ASP A 276 0.17 -0.80 -16.80
CA ASP A 276 -0.25 -2.07 -17.41
C ASP A 276 -1.74 -2.34 -17.15
N GLU A 277 -2.29 -3.31 -17.87
CA GLU A 277 -3.71 -3.67 -17.77
C GLU A 277 -4.11 -4.09 -16.34
N GLU A 278 -3.21 -4.79 -15.63
CA GLU A 278 -3.43 -5.20 -14.24
C GLU A 278 -3.65 -3.98 -13.32
N ILE A 279 -2.82 -2.94 -13.44
CA ILE A 279 -2.96 -1.71 -12.66
C ILE A 279 -4.21 -0.95 -13.11
N MET A 280 -4.48 -0.88 -14.41
CA MET A 280 -5.64 -0.18 -14.96
C MET A 280 -6.97 -0.73 -14.41
N ASN A 281 -7.07 -2.04 -14.23
CA ASN A 281 -8.25 -2.69 -13.65
C ASN A 281 -8.48 -2.37 -12.16
N LYS A 282 -7.50 -1.73 -11.50
CA LYS A 282 -7.52 -1.36 -10.07
C LYS A 282 -7.65 0.14 -9.86
N VAL A 283 -7.76 0.91 -10.95
CA VAL A 283 -7.95 2.36 -10.90
C VAL A 283 -9.45 2.67 -10.90
N HIS A 284 -9.88 3.42 -9.89
CA HIS A 284 -11.28 3.79 -9.73
C HIS A 284 -11.41 5.31 -9.65
N PHE A 285 -12.29 5.88 -10.46
CA PHE A 285 -12.69 7.29 -10.38
C PHE A 285 -14.01 7.36 -9.60
N LEU A 286 -13.96 7.92 -8.40
CA LEU A 286 -15.10 7.97 -7.49
C LEU A 286 -16.09 9.07 -7.93
N PRO A 287 -17.40 8.88 -7.65
CA PRO A 287 -18.41 9.86 -8.00
C PRO A 287 -18.21 11.16 -7.22
N SER A 288 -18.69 12.27 -7.78
CA SER A 288 -18.62 13.60 -7.16
C SER A 288 -19.39 13.73 -5.85
N SER A 289 -20.25 12.76 -5.54
CA SER A 289 -20.96 12.67 -4.27
C SER A 289 -20.04 12.33 -3.08
N VAL A 290 -18.87 11.74 -3.32
CA VAL A 290 -17.87 11.44 -2.29
C VAL A 290 -17.15 12.73 -1.90
N LYS A 291 -17.33 13.18 -0.67
CA LYS A 291 -16.87 14.49 -0.17
C LYS A 291 -15.58 14.43 0.64
N ASP A 292 -15.30 13.28 1.23
CA ASP A 292 -14.16 13.12 2.12
C ASP A 292 -13.55 11.72 2.07
N THR A 293 -12.49 11.57 2.86
CA THR A 293 -11.71 10.35 2.94
C THR A 293 -12.49 9.20 3.58
N ASP A 294 -13.38 9.46 4.54
CA ASP A 294 -14.18 8.41 5.18
C ASP A 294 -15.22 7.85 4.22
N GLU A 295 -15.89 8.71 3.45
CA GLU A 295 -16.79 8.31 2.36
C GLU A 295 -16.05 7.56 1.25
N ALA A 296 -14.82 7.96 0.89
CA ALA A 296 -13.99 7.24 -0.08
C ALA A 296 -13.62 5.83 0.42
N ILE A 297 -13.32 5.68 1.71
CA ILE A 297 -13.06 4.38 2.34
C ILE A 297 -14.32 3.51 2.34
N ALA A 298 -15.47 4.10 2.68
CA ALA A 298 -16.75 3.39 2.61
C ALA A 298 -17.05 2.90 1.20
N TRP A 299 -16.82 3.74 0.18
CA TRP A 299 -16.97 3.34 -1.22
C TRP A 299 -16.08 2.15 -1.58
N CYS A 300 -14.78 2.17 -1.19
CA CYS A 300 -13.87 1.06 -1.42
C CYS A 300 -14.36 -0.25 -0.77
N ASN A 301 -14.94 -0.14 0.43
CA ASN A 301 -15.49 -1.29 1.14
C ASN A 301 -16.75 -1.83 0.45
N HIS A 302 -17.60 -0.97 -0.12
CA HIS A 302 -18.78 -1.42 -0.87
C HIS A 302 -18.43 -2.17 -2.14
N GLN A 303 -17.37 -1.76 -2.85
CA GLN A 303 -16.94 -2.38 -4.12
C GLN A 303 -16.19 -3.71 -3.96
N ASP A 304 -16.04 -4.21 -2.73
CA ASP A 304 -15.38 -5.50 -2.42
C ASP A 304 -13.97 -5.62 -2.99
N VAL A 305 -13.17 -4.55 -2.91
CA VAL A 305 -11.78 -4.53 -3.41
C VAL A 305 -10.97 -5.68 -2.79
N PRO A 306 -10.61 -6.72 -3.55
CA PRO A 306 -10.07 -7.96 -3.00
C PRO A 306 -8.67 -7.78 -2.39
N ALA A 307 -8.33 -8.64 -1.44
CA ALA A 307 -7.06 -8.60 -0.69
C ALA A 307 -5.84 -9.15 -1.43
N SER A 308 -6.06 -9.96 -2.47
CA SER A 308 -5.05 -10.78 -3.17
C SER A 308 -5.25 -10.76 -4.67
#